data_AF-A0A811S048-F1
#
_entry.id   AF-A0A811S048-F1
#
_cell.length_a   1.000
_cell.length_b   1.000
_cell.length_c   1.000
_cell.angle_alpha   90.00
_cell.angle_beta   90.00
_cell.angle_gamma   90.00
#
_symmetry.space_group_name_H-M   'P 1'
#
loop_
_entity.id
_entity.type
_entity.pdbx_description
1 polymer ?
#
loop_
_entity_poly.entity_id
_entity_poly.type
_entity_poly.pdbx_seq_one_letter_code
_entity_poly.pdbx_strand_id
1 'polypeptide(L)'
;MAGVGKTALMQHVCGMEAVKSCFELTHWIWVSQEFDVVSVTRKIVEAVTRSRPECGELSTLHELIVEHLAGKRCLIVLDDVWNDNPSHWNSLTAPLSRCAPGSAVAVTTRSNKVTRMVSTKVYHLKCLSDEDCWRVCQRWALSNSDANVDQELVEIGEKIAKKCQGLPLAAEAAGSALGASTSWKHWDEVLNNDLWADNEVKNLVLPVLKVSYDHLSMPLKSSFAFCSLFPKGFVFDKDLLSRYVHLFFSFL
;
A
#
# COMPACT_ATOMS: atom_id res chain seq x y z
N MET A 1 -12.32 2.35 1.03
CA MET A 1 -12.04 0.94 1.40
C MET A 1 -10.53 0.65 1.41
N ALA A 2 -10.11 -0.28 2.26
CA ALA A 2 -8.75 -0.84 2.27
C ALA A 2 -8.60 -1.89 1.14
N GLY A 3 -7.37 -2.21 0.71
CA GLY A 3 -7.10 -3.30 -0.22
C GLY A 3 -7.50 -3.07 -1.69
N VAL A 4 -8.26 -2.01 -2.02
CA VAL A 4 -8.75 -1.71 -3.38
C VAL A 4 -7.69 -1.20 -4.38
N GLY A 5 -6.43 -1.02 -3.96
CA GLY A 5 -5.33 -0.66 -4.87
C GLY A 5 -5.09 0.85 -5.10
N LYS A 6 -5.52 1.75 -4.21
CA LYS A 6 -5.30 3.20 -4.34
C LYS A 6 -3.82 3.58 -4.49
N THR A 7 -2.98 3.06 -3.61
CA THR A 7 -1.52 3.25 -3.64
C THR A 7 -0.92 2.70 -4.93
N ALA A 8 -1.30 1.47 -5.32
CA ALA A 8 -0.81 0.84 -6.55
C ALA A 8 -1.20 1.62 -7.81
N LEU A 9 -2.44 2.11 -7.90
CA LEU A 9 -2.88 2.96 -9.01
C LEU A 9 -2.08 4.26 -9.07
N MET A 10 -1.89 4.94 -7.94
CA MET A 10 -1.15 6.19 -7.90
C MET A 10 0.34 5.98 -8.24
N GLN A 11 0.96 4.88 -7.79
CA GLN A 11 2.31 4.49 -8.20
C GLN A 11 2.39 4.25 -9.71
N HIS A 12 1.43 3.54 -10.29
CA HIS A 12 1.37 3.29 -11.73
C HIS A 12 1.27 4.61 -12.52
N VAL A 13 0.35 5.50 -12.13
CA VAL A 13 0.14 6.81 -12.76
C VAL A 13 1.40 7.67 -12.67
N CYS A 14 2.02 7.79 -11.48
CA CYS A 14 3.30 8.48 -11.31
C CYS A 14 4.45 7.84 -12.12
N GLY A 15 4.33 6.55 -12.44
CA GLY A 15 5.29 5.80 -13.25
C GLY A 15 5.20 6.11 -14.75
N MET A 16 4.05 6.58 -15.24
CA MET A 16 3.79 6.80 -16.66
C MET A 16 4.62 7.98 -17.20
N GLU A 17 5.26 7.79 -18.36
CA GLU A 17 6.12 8.82 -18.96
C GLU A 17 5.35 10.12 -19.26
N ALA A 18 4.10 10.01 -19.68
CA ALA A 18 3.21 11.15 -19.90
C ALA A 18 2.99 12.00 -18.63
N VAL A 19 3.01 11.38 -17.45
CA VAL A 19 2.88 12.09 -16.17
C VAL A 19 4.24 12.60 -15.72
N LYS A 20 5.30 11.78 -15.78
CA LYS A 20 6.66 12.17 -15.40
C LYS A 20 7.15 13.40 -16.16
N SER A 21 6.94 13.43 -17.47
CA SER A 21 7.30 14.56 -18.33
C SER A 21 6.55 15.87 -18.02
N CYS A 22 5.45 15.81 -17.26
CA CYS A 22 4.70 17.00 -16.87
C CYS A 22 5.29 17.72 -15.65
N PHE A 23 6.12 17.05 -14.84
CA PHE A 23 6.61 17.57 -13.56
C PHE A 23 8.13 17.50 -13.49
N GLU A 24 8.78 18.56 -13.04
CA GLU A 24 10.23 18.59 -12.82
C GLU A 24 10.62 17.72 -11.62
N LEU A 25 9.78 17.73 -10.59
CA LEU A 25 9.99 17.00 -9.35
C LEU A 25 8.74 16.22 -8.97
N THR A 26 8.93 14.97 -8.56
CA THR A 26 7.88 14.13 -7.99
C THR A 26 8.38 13.53 -6.68
N HIS A 27 7.66 13.76 -5.59
CA HIS A 27 8.00 13.23 -4.27
C HIS A 27 6.83 12.44 -3.70
N TRP A 28 7.12 11.28 -3.12
CA TRP A 28 6.14 10.39 -2.51
C TRP A 28 6.34 10.32 -1.01
N ILE A 29 5.31 10.67 -0.24
CA ILE A 29 5.34 10.72 1.21
C ILE A 29 4.24 9.82 1.75
N TRP A 30 4.64 8.79 2.50
CA TRP A 30 3.70 7.98 3.25
C TRP A 30 3.31 8.67 4.56
N VAL A 31 2.02 8.91 4.73
CA VAL A 31 1.44 9.57 5.90
C VAL A 31 0.94 8.52 6.87
N SER A 32 1.47 8.54 8.09
CA SER A 32 1.05 7.63 9.16
C SER A 32 -0.36 7.97 9.64
N GLN A 33 -1.05 6.98 10.23
CA GLN A 33 -2.32 7.20 10.92
C GLN A 33 -2.17 8.14 12.12
N GLU A 34 -1.08 7.99 12.86
CA GLU A 34 -0.62 8.99 13.82
C GLU A 34 -0.13 10.20 13.02
N PHE A 35 -0.98 11.21 12.94
CA PHE A 35 -0.71 12.41 12.18
C PHE A 35 -0.19 13.52 13.08
N ASP A 36 1.01 13.98 12.77
CA ASP A 36 1.61 15.18 13.32
C ASP A 36 2.14 16.02 12.16
N VAL A 37 1.74 17.30 12.10
CA VAL A 37 2.10 18.21 11.00
C VAL A 37 3.62 18.27 10.86
N VAL A 38 4.33 18.45 11.98
CA VAL A 38 5.79 18.58 11.99
C VAL A 38 6.46 17.32 11.45
N SER A 39 6.00 16.15 11.89
CA SER A 39 6.54 14.86 11.44
C SER A 39 6.30 14.60 9.96
N VAL A 40 5.14 14.98 9.41
CA VAL A 40 4.88 14.86 7.96
C VAL A 40 5.70 15.88 7.17
N THR A 41 5.78 17.14 7.62
CA THR A 41 6.63 18.17 6.98
C THR A 41 8.09 17.73 6.96
N ARG A 42 8.59 17.09 8.04
CA ARG A 42 9.93 16.51 8.09
C ARG A 42 10.16 15.46 7.01
N LYS A 43 9.20 14.56 6.80
CA LYS A 43 9.26 13.56 5.71
C LYS A 43 9.26 14.21 4.33
N ILE A 44 8.54 15.32 4.14
CA ILE A 44 8.58 16.09 2.89
C ILE A 44 9.98 16.67 2.69
N VAL A 45 10.56 17.31 3.71
CA VAL A 45 11.93 17.82 3.66
C VAL A 45 12.90 16.69 3.29
N GLU A 46 12.87 15.56 4.00
CA GLU A 46 13.71 14.39 3.71
C GLU A 46 13.58 13.91 2.25
N ALA A 47 12.36 13.88 1.71
CA ALA A 47 12.12 13.47 0.33
C ALA A 47 12.69 14.47 -0.69
N VAL A 48 12.66 15.76 -0.37
CA VAL A 48 13.04 16.85 -1.26
C VAL A 48 14.54 17.14 -1.21
N THR A 49 15.14 17.14 -0.02
CA THR A 49 16.57 17.42 0.21
C THR A 49 17.43 16.17 0.13
N ARG A 50 16.83 14.98 0.25
CA ARG A 50 17.53 13.69 0.44
C ARG A 50 18.39 13.65 1.70
N SER A 51 18.08 14.48 2.69
CA SER A 51 18.79 14.57 3.96
C SER A 51 17.81 14.69 5.13
N ARG A 52 18.19 14.15 6.29
CA ARG A 52 17.40 14.34 7.51
C ARG A 52 17.64 15.73 8.06
N PRO A 53 16.60 16.55 8.28
CA PRO A 53 16.78 17.86 8.87
C PRO A 53 17.19 17.72 10.34
N GLU A 54 18.17 18.52 10.76
CA GLU A 54 18.67 18.56 12.14
C GLU A 54 17.69 19.27 13.08
N CYS A 55 16.93 20.23 12.56
CA CYS A 55 15.95 21.01 13.31
C CYS A 55 14.53 20.49 13.10
N GLY A 56 13.74 20.48 14.18
CA GLY A 56 12.34 20.08 14.19
C GLY A 56 11.33 21.23 14.16
N GLU A 57 11.77 22.48 14.05
CA GLU A 57 10.87 23.64 14.03
C GLU A 57 10.16 23.76 12.67
N LEU A 58 8.83 23.93 12.71
CA LEU A 58 7.99 23.91 11.50
C LEU A 58 8.33 25.04 10.51
N SER A 59 8.70 26.22 11.01
CA SER A 59 9.14 27.38 10.22
C SER A 59 10.35 27.03 9.36
N THR A 60 11.42 26.52 9.98
CA THR A 60 12.65 26.09 9.31
C THR A 60 12.39 24.98 8.29
N LEU A 61 11.53 24.01 8.64
CA LEU A 61 11.14 22.95 7.71
C LEU A 61 10.39 23.52 6.48
N HIS A 62 9.53 24.52 6.67
CA HIS A 62 8.86 25.20 5.55
C HIS A 62 9.84 25.97 4.67
N GLU A 63 10.82 26.65 5.24
CA GLU A 63 11.87 27.36 4.49
C GLU A 63 12.64 26.39 3.59
N LEU A 64 13.07 25.25 4.13
CA LEU A 64 13.76 24.21 3.36
C LEU A 64 12.91 23.69 2.18
N ILE A 65 11.60 23.49 2.39
CA ILE A 65 10.69 23.09 1.30
C ILE A 65 10.64 24.17 0.23
N VAL A 66 10.49 25.44 0.62
CA VAL A 66 10.41 26.56 -0.32
C VAL A 66 11.70 26.70 -1.12
N GLU A 67 12.87 26.65 -0.47
CA GLU A 67 14.17 26.75 -1.13
C GLU A 67 14.34 25.71 -2.26
N HIS A 68 13.84 24.49 -2.05
CA HIS A 68 14.04 23.40 -2.99
C HIS A 68 12.95 23.32 -4.07
N LEU A 69 11.70 23.71 -3.77
CA LEU A 69 10.55 23.54 -4.65
C LEU A 69 10.08 24.84 -5.33
N ALA A 70 10.48 26.01 -4.84
CA ALA A 70 10.01 27.28 -5.38
C ALA A 70 10.33 27.42 -6.87
N GLY A 71 9.33 27.86 -7.65
CA GLY A 71 9.47 28.06 -9.09
C GLY A 71 9.60 26.79 -9.93
N LYS A 72 9.53 25.59 -9.33
CA LYS A 72 9.54 24.31 -10.05
C LYS A 72 8.14 23.72 -10.11
N ARG A 73 7.83 23.02 -11.20
CA ARG A 73 6.56 22.30 -11.34
C ARG A 73 6.63 20.96 -10.64
N CYS A 74 5.95 20.84 -9.49
CA CYS A 74 6.10 19.72 -8.56
C CYS A 74 4.83 18.87 -8.47
N LEU A 75 4.98 17.56 -8.35
CA LEU A 75 3.95 16.62 -7.91
C LEU A 75 4.31 16.07 -6.53
N ILE A 76 3.52 16.40 -5.51
CA ILE A 76 3.69 15.85 -4.16
C ILE A 76 2.58 14.84 -3.91
N VAL A 77 2.94 13.57 -3.69
CA VAL A 77 1.99 12.51 -3.36
C VAL A 77 1.99 12.29 -1.84
N LEU A 78 0.83 12.48 -1.21
CA LEU A 78 0.60 12.15 0.19
C LEU A 78 -0.27 10.90 0.27
N ASP A 79 0.35 9.76 0.59
CA ASP A 79 -0.27 8.44 0.55
C ASP A 79 -0.83 8.03 1.93
N ASP A 80 -2.03 7.45 1.92
CA ASP A 80 -2.81 6.97 3.09
C ASP A 80 -3.09 8.06 4.14
N VAL A 81 -3.53 9.26 3.74
CA VAL A 81 -3.87 10.36 4.65
C VAL A 81 -5.15 10.07 5.46
N TRP A 82 -5.08 10.25 6.78
CA TRP A 82 -6.22 10.06 7.70
C TRP A 82 -6.71 11.33 8.38
N ASN A 83 -5.85 12.33 8.57
CA ASN A 83 -6.19 13.57 9.26
C ASN A 83 -7.14 14.42 8.41
N ASP A 84 -8.26 14.80 9.01
CA ASP A 84 -9.33 15.60 8.40
C ASP A 84 -9.44 17.01 9.01
N ASN A 85 -8.38 17.51 9.66
CA ASN A 85 -8.32 18.86 10.21
C ASN A 85 -7.84 19.87 9.16
N PRO A 86 -8.69 20.83 8.75
CA PRO A 86 -8.33 21.83 7.74
C PRO A 86 -7.13 22.71 8.14
N SER A 87 -6.94 23.01 9.43
CA SER A 87 -5.80 23.83 9.86
C SER A 87 -4.47 23.09 9.69
N HIS A 88 -4.46 21.79 9.97
CA HIS A 88 -3.29 20.93 9.75
C HIS A 88 -2.97 20.82 8.26
N TRP A 89 -4.00 20.64 7.42
CA TRP A 89 -3.84 20.60 5.96
C TRP A 89 -3.27 21.90 5.40
N ASN A 90 -3.82 23.04 5.81
CA ASN A 90 -3.35 24.36 5.39
C ASN A 90 -1.91 24.60 5.85
N SER A 91 -1.57 24.21 7.08
CA SER A 91 -0.21 24.33 7.60
C SER A 91 0.78 23.48 6.80
N LEU A 92 0.44 22.21 6.54
CA LEU A 92 1.28 21.27 5.78
C LEU A 92 1.53 21.73 4.33
N THR A 93 0.51 22.29 3.68
CA THR A 93 0.58 22.65 2.25
C THR A 93 0.97 24.09 1.99
N ALA A 94 1.02 24.95 3.01
CA ALA A 94 1.45 26.35 2.92
C ALA A 94 2.75 26.56 2.11
N PRO A 95 3.87 25.83 2.34
CA PRO A 95 5.10 26.06 1.58
C PRO A 95 4.97 25.68 0.10
N LEU A 96 4.05 24.76 -0.25
CA LEU A 96 3.85 24.31 -1.63
C LEU A 96 3.21 25.39 -2.52
N SER A 97 2.63 26.43 -1.93
CA SER A 97 2.12 27.61 -2.67
C SER A 97 3.19 28.37 -3.45
N ARG A 98 4.48 28.13 -3.15
CA ARG A 98 5.63 28.72 -3.86
C ARG A 98 6.07 27.93 -5.08
N CYS A 99 5.53 26.72 -5.32
CA CYS A 99 5.81 25.94 -6.51
C CYS A 99 5.27 26.63 -7.78
N ALA A 100 5.77 26.25 -8.95
CA ALA A 100 5.32 26.81 -10.23
C ALA A 100 3.84 26.49 -10.53
N PRO A 101 3.15 27.33 -11.33
CA PRO A 101 1.83 27.01 -11.86
C PRO A 101 1.79 25.62 -12.52
N GLY A 102 0.69 24.89 -12.29
CA GLY A 102 0.54 23.52 -12.78
C GLY A 102 1.16 22.45 -11.88
N SER A 103 1.71 22.83 -10.73
CA SER A 103 2.05 21.89 -9.64
C SER A 103 0.79 21.27 -9.03
N ALA A 104 0.93 20.08 -8.44
CA ALA A 104 -0.19 19.34 -7.87
C ALA A 104 0.17 18.63 -6.57
N VAL A 105 -0.80 18.51 -5.67
CA VAL A 105 -0.77 17.60 -4.53
C VAL A 105 -1.78 16.49 -4.78
N ALA A 106 -1.30 15.25 -4.85
CA ALA A 106 -2.14 14.08 -4.97
C ALA A 106 -2.28 13.40 -3.62
N VAL A 107 -3.50 13.05 -3.22
CA VAL A 107 -3.77 12.40 -1.94
C VAL A 107 -4.47 11.08 -2.17
N THR A 108 -3.97 10.02 -1.53
CA THR A 108 -4.73 8.78 -1.39
C THR A 108 -5.28 8.71 0.04
N THR A 109 -6.56 8.34 0.17
CA THR A 109 -7.21 8.23 1.49
C THR A 109 -8.33 7.20 1.44
N ARG A 110 -8.71 6.70 2.62
CA ARG A 110 -9.90 5.88 2.82
C ARG A 110 -11.07 6.70 3.37
N SER A 111 -10.81 7.94 3.78
CA SER A 111 -11.76 8.80 4.48
C SER A 111 -12.41 9.79 3.53
N ASN A 112 -13.73 9.70 3.41
CA ASN A 112 -14.50 10.71 2.66
C ASN A 112 -14.40 12.10 3.32
N LYS A 113 -14.12 12.20 4.63
CA LYS A 113 -13.91 13.49 5.29
C LYS A 113 -12.65 14.18 4.76
N VAL A 114 -11.56 13.43 4.61
CA VAL A 114 -10.31 13.94 4.01
C VAL A 114 -10.55 14.42 2.57
N THR A 115 -11.35 13.69 1.78
CA THR A 115 -11.64 14.12 0.40
C THR A 115 -12.32 15.49 0.32
N ARG A 116 -13.23 15.79 1.26
CA ARG A 116 -13.93 17.08 1.34
C ARG A 116 -13.02 18.23 1.78
N MET A 117 -12.00 17.92 2.57
CA MET A 117 -11.00 18.90 3.03
C MET A 117 -10.00 19.26 1.93
N VAL A 118 -9.53 18.27 1.17
CA VAL A 118 -8.34 18.40 0.31
C VAL A 118 -8.65 18.94 -1.09
N SER A 119 -9.68 18.41 -1.77
CA SER A 119 -9.77 18.55 -3.22
C SER A 119 -11.19 18.75 -3.71
N THR A 120 -11.31 19.53 -4.78
CA THR A 120 -12.53 19.66 -5.58
C THR A 120 -12.69 18.52 -6.58
N LYS A 121 -11.63 17.75 -6.85
CA LYS A 121 -11.62 16.58 -7.75
C LYS A 121 -11.28 15.31 -6.97
N VAL A 122 -12.25 14.40 -6.88
CA VAL A 122 -12.12 13.13 -6.16
C VAL A 122 -12.34 11.98 -7.13
N TYR A 123 -11.39 11.05 -7.19
CA TYR A 123 -11.55 9.81 -7.93
C TYR A 123 -11.86 8.65 -6.98
N HIS A 124 -13.08 8.13 -7.07
CA HIS A 124 -13.51 6.97 -6.30
C HIS A 124 -13.08 5.68 -7.01
N LEU A 125 -11.96 5.11 -6.58
CA LEU A 125 -11.47 3.84 -7.12
C LEU A 125 -12.47 2.71 -6.83
N LYS A 126 -12.95 2.08 -7.90
CA LYS A 126 -13.86 0.94 -7.86
C LYS A 126 -13.09 -0.36 -7.60
N CYS A 127 -13.81 -1.36 -7.09
CA CYS A 127 -13.29 -2.73 -6.97
C CYS A 127 -13.14 -3.37 -8.35
N LEU A 128 -12.32 -4.41 -8.42
CA LEU A 128 -12.17 -5.24 -9.61
C LEU A 128 -13.44 -6.07 -9.87
N SER A 129 -13.56 -6.54 -11.11
CA SER A 129 -14.48 -7.62 -11.48
C SER A 129 -14.01 -8.95 -10.87
N ASP A 130 -14.91 -9.93 -10.78
CA ASP A 130 -14.54 -11.28 -10.33
C ASP A 130 -13.52 -11.91 -11.31
N GLU A 131 -13.67 -11.65 -12.61
CA GLU A 131 -12.73 -12.11 -13.63
C GLU A 131 -11.34 -11.50 -13.46
N ASP A 132 -11.24 -10.19 -13.20
CA ASP A 132 -9.94 -9.55 -12.95
C ASP A 132 -9.34 -9.97 -11.61
N CYS A 133 -10.15 -10.23 -10.58
CA CYS A 133 -9.69 -10.86 -9.35
C CYS A 133 -9.11 -12.25 -9.62
N TRP A 134 -9.75 -13.07 -10.47
CA TRP A 134 -9.21 -14.36 -10.85
C TRP A 134 -7.87 -14.21 -11.57
N ARG A 135 -7.74 -13.27 -12.51
CA ARG A 135 -6.45 -13.00 -13.20
C ARG A 135 -5.34 -12.62 -12.22
N VAL A 136 -5.65 -11.84 -11.18
CA VAL A 136 -4.70 -11.53 -10.11
C VAL A 136 -4.34 -12.80 -9.32
N CYS A 137 -5.33 -13.55 -8.84
CA CYS A 137 -5.09 -14.82 -8.12
C CYS A 137 -4.20 -15.76 -8.93
N GLN A 138 -4.56 -15.99 -10.20
CA GLN A 138 -3.90 -16.90 -11.12
C GLN A 138 -2.42 -16.55 -11.30
N ARG A 139 -2.10 -15.24 -11.45
CA ARG A 139 -0.72 -14.77 -11.56
C ARG A 139 0.15 -15.21 -10.37
N TRP A 140 -0.40 -15.16 -9.16
CA TRP A 140 0.33 -15.54 -7.95
C TRP A 140 0.35 -17.06 -7.75
N ALA A 141 -0.79 -17.72 -7.94
CA ALA A 141 -0.94 -19.16 -7.78
C ALA A 141 -0.06 -19.98 -8.73
N LEU A 142 0.23 -19.44 -9.92
CA LEU A 142 0.95 -20.13 -11.00
C LEU A 142 2.29 -19.49 -11.32
N SER A 143 2.78 -18.59 -10.45
CA SER A 143 4.04 -17.87 -10.66
C SER A 143 5.26 -18.76 -10.93
N ASN A 144 5.21 -20.03 -10.54
CA ASN A 144 6.27 -21.04 -10.73
C ASN A 144 5.86 -22.20 -11.65
N SER A 145 4.81 -22.05 -12.46
CA SER A 145 4.21 -23.12 -13.26
C SER A 145 4.14 -22.73 -14.74
N ASP A 146 4.83 -23.48 -15.59
CA ASP A 146 4.68 -23.43 -17.06
C ASP A 146 3.47 -24.27 -17.54
N ALA A 147 2.62 -24.75 -16.62
CA ALA A 147 1.63 -25.78 -16.93
C ALA A 147 0.29 -25.20 -17.39
N ASN A 148 -0.31 -25.90 -18.36
CA ASN A 148 -1.72 -25.79 -18.66
C ASN A 148 -2.49 -26.17 -17.39
N VAL A 149 -3.23 -25.21 -16.82
CA VAL A 149 -3.97 -25.42 -15.58
C VAL A 149 -5.16 -26.32 -15.88
N ASP A 150 -5.36 -27.34 -15.03
CA ASP A 150 -6.53 -28.20 -15.11
C ASP A 150 -7.81 -27.36 -15.00
N GLN A 151 -8.81 -27.65 -15.84
CA GLN A 151 -10.08 -26.93 -15.87
C GLN A 151 -10.77 -26.97 -14.50
N GLU A 152 -10.64 -28.07 -13.76
CA GLU A 152 -11.19 -28.20 -12.40
C GLU A 152 -10.55 -27.21 -11.41
N LEU A 153 -9.25 -26.96 -11.53
CA LEU A 153 -8.55 -25.96 -10.70
C LEU A 153 -8.97 -24.54 -11.08
N VAL A 154 -9.18 -24.27 -12.38
CA VAL A 154 -9.70 -22.99 -12.85
C VAL A 154 -11.06 -22.70 -12.23
N GLU A 155 -11.97 -23.68 -12.21
CA GLU A 155 -13.30 -23.52 -11.60
C GLU A 155 -13.24 -23.25 -10.08
N ILE A 156 -12.32 -23.90 -9.36
CA ILE A 156 -12.09 -23.60 -7.93
C ILE A 156 -11.52 -22.19 -7.78
N GLY A 157 -10.54 -21.82 -8.60
CA GLY A 157 -9.92 -20.50 -8.61
C GLY A 157 -10.92 -19.36 -8.82
N GLU A 158 -11.86 -19.52 -9.76
CA GLU A 158 -12.94 -18.56 -10.01
C GLU A 158 -13.90 -18.45 -8.82
N LYS A 159 -14.22 -19.57 -8.14
CA LYS A 159 -15.02 -19.54 -6.90
C LYS A 159 -14.31 -18.77 -5.79
N ILE A 160 -13.00 -18.95 -5.65
CA ILE A 160 -12.18 -18.20 -4.68
C ILE A 160 -12.13 -16.71 -5.06
N ALA A 161 -11.98 -16.37 -6.34
CA ALA A 161 -11.96 -14.99 -6.80
C ALA A 161 -13.25 -14.24 -6.43
N LYS A 162 -14.42 -14.89 -6.54
CA LYS A 162 -15.71 -14.34 -6.07
C LYS A 162 -15.69 -14.04 -4.57
N LYS A 163 -15.04 -14.88 -3.77
CA LYS A 163 -14.88 -14.63 -2.32
C LYS A 163 -13.97 -13.44 -2.01
N CYS A 164 -13.11 -13.00 -2.95
CA CYS A 164 -12.28 -11.80 -2.80
C CYS A 164 -13.06 -10.48 -2.96
N GLN A 165 -14.31 -10.52 -3.46
CA GLN A 165 -15.21 -9.37 -3.59
C GLN A 165 -14.56 -8.15 -4.29
N GLY A 166 -13.81 -8.41 -5.36
CA GLY A 166 -13.18 -7.35 -6.15
C GLY A 166 -11.98 -6.66 -5.48
N LEU A 167 -11.46 -7.16 -4.35
CA LEU A 167 -10.29 -6.58 -3.69
C LEU A 167 -8.98 -7.19 -4.24
N PRO A 168 -8.12 -6.40 -4.93
CA PRO A 168 -6.83 -6.88 -5.43
C PRO A 168 -5.95 -7.52 -4.34
N LEU A 169 -5.90 -6.92 -3.14
CA LEU A 169 -5.09 -7.45 -2.04
C LEU A 169 -5.59 -8.82 -1.55
N ALA A 170 -6.91 -9.04 -1.54
CA ALA A 170 -7.47 -10.34 -1.20
C ALA A 170 -7.16 -11.37 -2.30
N ALA A 171 -7.27 -10.98 -3.57
CA ALA A 171 -6.94 -11.86 -4.68
C ALA A 171 -5.45 -12.27 -4.69
N GLU A 172 -4.54 -11.35 -4.40
CA GLU A 172 -3.10 -11.64 -4.27
C GLU A 172 -2.80 -12.60 -3.12
N ALA A 173 -3.42 -12.38 -1.96
CA ALA A 173 -3.27 -13.25 -0.80
C ALA A 173 -3.83 -14.66 -1.08
N ALA A 174 -5.01 -14.76 -1.69
CA ALA A 174 -5.61 -16.02 -2.10
C ALA A 174 -4.75 -16.76 -3.12
N GLY A 175 -4.30 -16.07 -4.17
CA GLY A 175 -3.39 -16.64 -5.16
C GLY A 175 -2.08 -17.14 -4.55
N SER A 176 -1.50 -16.39 -3.60
CA SER A 176 -0.30 -16.82 -2.89
C SER A 176 -0.53 -18.09 -2.05
N ALA A 177 -1.69 -18.22 -1.41
CA ALA A 177 -2.05 -19.43 -0.66
C ALA A 177 -2.23 -20.63 -1.59
N LEU A 178 -2.87 -20.43 -2.75
CA LEU A 178 -3.03 -21.47 -3.78
C LEU A 178 -1.68 -21.91 -4.36
N GLY A 179 -0.72 -20.99 -4.50
CA GLY A 179 0.61 -21.29 -5.03
C GLY A 179 1.46 -22.24 -4.20
N ALA A 180 1.02 -22.63 -2.99
CA ALA A 180 1.71 -23.62 -2.18
C ALA A 180 1.61 -25.05 -2.75
N SER A 181 0.55 -25.36 -3.51
CA SER A 181 0.36 -26.66 -4.16
C SER A 181 -0.62 -26.54 -5.33
N THR A 182 -0.34 -27.22 -6.43
CA THR A 182 -1.25 -27.32 -7.59
C THR A 182 -2.21 -28.52 -7.49
N SER A 183 -2.32 -29.16 -6.33
CA SER A 183 -3.25 -30.29 -6.14
C SER A 183 -4.69 -29.79 -5.94
N TRP A 184 -5.64 -30.51 -6.53
CA TRP A 184 -7.07 -30.25 -6.35
C TRP A 184 -7.45 -30.18 -4.87
N LYS A 185 -6.96 -31.14 -4.06
CA LYS A 185 -7.26 -31.21 -2.63
C LYS A 185 -6.84 -29.94 -1.88
N HIS A 186 -5.66 -29.41 -2.17
CA HIS A 186 -5.19 -28.16 -1.57
C HIS A 186 -6.08 -26.96 -1.95
N TRP A 187 -6.46 -26.87 -3.23
CA TRP A 187 -7.32 -25.78 -3.72
C TRP A 187 -8.72 -25.85 -3.11
N ASP A 188 -9.28 -27.05 -2.96
CA ASP A 188 -10.55 -27.29 -2.30
C ASP A 188 -10.49 -26.94 -0.79
N GLU A 189 -9.41 -27.30 -0.09
CA GLU A 189 -9.18 -26.91 1.31
C GLU A 189 -9.11 -25.38 1.47
N VAL A 190 -8.43 -24.67 0.55
CA VAL A 190 -8.39 -23.21 0.55
C VAL A 190 -9.77 -22.63 0.28
N LEU A 191 -10.54 -23.15 -0.68
CA LEU A 191 -11.89 -22.69 -0.99
C LEU A 191 -12.85 -22.87 0.19
N ASN A 192 -12.78 -24.01 0.87
CA ASN A 192 -13.70 -24.42 1.93
C ASN A 192 -13.23 -24.00 3.33
N ASN A 193 -12.17 -23.20 3.45
CA ASN A 193 -11.67 -22.74 4.73
C ASN A 193 -12.72 -21.89 5.48
N ASP A 194 -12.97 -22.23 6.76
CA ASP A 194 -13.97 -21.57 7.60
C ASP A 194 -13.70 -20.07 7.80
N LEU A 195 -12.46 -19.62 7.62
CA LEU A 195 -12.10 -18.20 7.70
C LEU A 195 -12.89 -17.36 6.67
N TRP A 196 -13.25 -17.93 5.52
CA TRP A 196 -14.12 -17.26 4.56
C TRP A 196 -15.55 -17.03 5.07
N ALA A 197 -16.00 -17.73 6.10
CA ALA A 197 -17.34 -17.62 6.68
C ALA A 197 -17.44 -16.54 7.77
N ASP A 198 -16.31 -16.15 8.39
CA ASP A 198 -16.23 -15.15 9.46
C ASP A 198 -16.31 -13.69 8.95
N ASN A 199 -17.02 -13.50 7.83
CA ASN A 199 -17.19 -12.23 7.13
C ASN A 199 -18.17 -11.30 7.86
N GLU A 200 -17.79 -10.82 9.05
CA GLU A 200 -18.27 -9.50 9.43
C GLU A 200 -17.78 -8.50 8.38
N VAL A 201 -18.73 -7.81 7.75
CA VAL A 201 -18.66 -6.94 6.55
C VAL A 201 -17.55 -5.87 6.58
N LYS A 202 -16.79 -5.73 7.67
CA LYS A 202 -15.78 -4.69 7.86
C LYS A 202 -14.35 -5.10 7.47
N ASN A 203 -13.97 -6.39 7.42
CA ASN A 203 -12.56 -6.78 7.21
C ASN A 203 -12.33 -8.03 6.32
N LEU A 204 -12.84 -8.03 5.09
CA LEU A 204 -12.63 -9.11 4.09
C LEU A 204 -11.16 -9.47 3.80
N VAL A 205 -10.23 -8.57 4.11
CA VAL A 205 -8.79 -8.77 3.87
C VAL A 205 -8.17 -9.69 4.95
N LEU A 206 -8.64 -9.62 6.19
CA LEU A 206 -8.02 -10.35 7.30
C LEU A 206 -8.16 -11.87 7.19
N PRO A 207 -9.35 -12.43 6.84
CA PRO A 207 -9.48 -13.86 6.65
C PRO A 207 -8.54 -14.42 5.58
N VAL A 208 -8.41 -13.72 4.45
CA VAL A 208 -7.55 -14.18 3.36
C VAL A 208 -6.08 -14.08 3.72
N LEU A 209 -5.67 -12.99 4.38
CA LEU A 209 -4.30 -12.87 4.89
C LEU A 209 -3.98 -13.94 5.94
N LYS A 210 -4.97 -14.34 6.76
CA LYS A 210 -4.81 -15.42 7.72
C LYS A 210 -4.65 -16.76 7.03
N VAL A 211 -5.45 -17.06 6.00
CA VAL A 211 -5.26 -18.26 5.16
C VAL A 211 -3.86 -18.26 4.54
N SER A 212 -3.40 -17.15 3.94
CA SER A 212 -2.03 -17.05 3.40
C SER A 212 -0.98 -17.29 4.48
N TYR A 213 -1.15 -16.71 5.66
CA TYR A 213 -0.24 -16.89 6.79
C TYR A 213 -0.18 -18.35 7.25
N ASP A 214 -1.32 -19.04 7.34
CA ASP A 214 -1.39 -20.43 7.82
C ASP A 214 -0.70 -21.42 6.89
N HIS A 215 -0.57 -21.08 5.60
CA HIS A 215 0.16 -21.86 4.60
C HIS A 215 1.65 -21.49 4.49
N LEU A 216 2.15 -20.51 5.25
CA LEU A 216 3.59 -20.25 5.35
C LEU A 216 4.31 -21.37 6.14
N SER A 217 5.57 -21.62 5.79
CA SER A 217 6.44 -22.48 6.59
C SER A 217 6.70 -21.87 7.98
N MET A 218 7.04 -22.71 8.97
CA MET A 218 7.29 -22.24 10.34
C MET A 218 8.34 -21.10 10.42
N PRO A 219 9.50 -21.16 9.72
CA PRO A 219 10.45 -20.05 9.73
C PRO A 219 9.87 -18.73 9.18
N LEU A 220 9.01 -18.81 8.14
CA LEU A 220 8.37 -17.64 7.55
C LEU A 220 7.28 -17.07 8.45
N LYS A 221 6.49 -17.92 9.13
CA LYS A 221 5.49 -17.49 10.13
C LYS A 221 6.14 -16.69 11.25
N SER A 222 7.26 -17.18 11.77
CA SER A 222 7.98 -16.51 12.85
C SER A 222 8.66 -15.22 12.36
N SER A 223 9.22 -15.22 11.14
CA SER A 223 9.77 -14.00 10.52
C SER A 223 8.70 -12.92 10.29
N PHE A 224 7.49 -13.32 9.86
CA PHE A 224 6.36 -12.40 9.70
C PHE A 224 5.88 -11.83 11.04
N ALA A 225 5.80 -12.67 12.08
CA ALA A 225 5.46 -12.22 13.43
C ALA A 225 6.48 -11.22 14.00
N PHE A 226 7.78 -11.41 13.70
CA PHE A 226 8.81 -10.44 14.09
C PHE A 226 8.54 -9.03 13.55
N CYS A 227 8.02 -8.91 12.32
CA CYS A 227 7.68 -7.61 11.73
C CYS A 227 6.60 -6.86 12.53
N SER A 228 5.75 -7.54 13.33
CA SER A 228 4.73 -6.88 14.14
C SER A 228 5.30 -6.14 15.37
N LEU A 229 6.59 -6.32 15.68
CA LEU A 229 7.27 -5.58 16.75
C LEU A 229 7.62 -4.14 16.35
N PHE A 230 7.52 -3.81 15.06
CA PHE A 230 7.89 -2.50 14.53
C PHE A 230 6.65 -1.61 14.34
N PRO A 231 6.81 -0.27 14.42
CA PRO A 231 5.74 0.67 14.12
C PRO A 231 5.19 0.49 12.70
N LYS A 232 3.93 0.85 12.51
CA LYS A 232 3.27 0.78 11.19
C LYS A 232 4.00 1.66 10.17
N GLY A 233 4.29 1.09 8.99
CA GLY A 233 4.98 1.79 7.91
C GLY A 233 6.49 1.92 8.11
N PHE A 234 7.08 1.18 9.05
CA PHE A 234 8.51 1.06 9.18
C PHE A 234 9.13 0.54 7.87
N VAL A 235 10.15 1.25 7.37
CA VAL A 235 10.88 0.86 6.17
C VAL A 235 12.03 -0.04 6.59
N PHE A 236 11.93 -1.32 6.27
CA PHE A 236 13.01 -2.27 6.49
C PHE A 236 14.07 -2.13 5.42
N ASP A 237 15.32 -2.03 5.86
CA ASP A 237 16.44 -2.40 5.01
C ASP A 237 16.52 -3.93 4.92
N LYS A 238 16.62 -4.44 3.70
CA LYS A 238 16.51 -5.89 3.41
C LYS A 238 17.60 -6.69 4.14
N ASP A 239 18.82 -6.17 4.15
CA ASP A 239 19.97 -6.86 4.73
C ASP A 239 19.90 -6.85 6.26
N LEU A 240 19.47 -5.73 6.84
CA LEU A 240 19.20 -5.60 8.27
C LEU A 240 18.05 -6.52 8.71
N LEU A 241 16.94 -6.58 7.96
CA LEU A 241 15.83 -7.48 8.29
C LEU A 241 16.29 -8.94 8.28
N SER A 242 17.06 -9.35 7.28
CA SER A 242 17.61 -10.71 7.23
C SER A 242 18.50 -11.01 8.45
N ARG A 243 19.30 -10.04 8.91
CA ARG A 243 20.14 -10.19 10.12
C ARG A 243 19.32 -10.23 11.40
N TYR A 244 18.31 -9.38 11.53
CA TYR A 244 17.45 -9.36 12.72
C TYR A 244 16.66 -10.65 12.87
N VAL A 245 16.09 -11.15 11.77
CA VAL A 245 15.41 -12.44 11.72
C VAL A 245 16.37 -13.56 12.11
N HIS A 246 17.58 -13.61 11.53
CA HIS A 246 18.57 -14.64 11.87
C HIS A 246 18.99 -14.60 13.34
N LEU A 247 19.27 -13.41 13.89
CA LEU A 247 19.66 -13.25 15.30
C LEU A 247 18.53 -13.66 16.23
N PHE A 248 17.29 -13.23 15.96
CA PHE A 248 16.13 -13.55 16.79
C PHE A 248 15.89 -15.07 16.90
N PHE A 249 16.13 -15.83 15.83
CA PHE A 249 16.01 -17.30 15.84
C PHE A 249 17.28 -18.04 16.28
N SER A 250 18.41 -17.34 16.48
CA SER A 250 19.64 -17.95 17.03
C SER A 250 19.65 -18.00 18.56
N PHE A 251 18.71 -17.32 19.23
CA PHE A 251 18.58 -17.25 20.69
C PHE A 251 17.36 -18.00 21.25
N LEU A 252 16.60 -18.69 20.40
CA LEU A 252 15.49 -19.59 20.76
C LEU A 252 15.90 -21.04 20.48
#